data_AF-A0A959PJN3-F1
#
_entry.id   AF-A0A959PJN3-F1
#
_cell.length_a   1.000
_cell.length_b   1.000
_cell.length_c   1.000
_cell.angle_alpha   90.00
_cell.angle_beta   90.00
_cell.angle_gamma   90.00
#
_symmetry.space_group_name_H-M   'P 1'
#
loop_
_entity.id
_entity.type
_entity.pdbx_description
1 polymer ?
#
loop_
_entity_poly.entity_id
_entity_poly.type
_entity_poly.pdbx_seq_one_letter_code
_entity_poly.pdbx_strand_id
1 'polypeptide(L)'
;MSSNTANHAGSSNKIWKQIFMVIILLQALFELAIGFTLLFDLPMAMANFNTPYSSDMEVLGLTLGLYLFLLTTLMVLSFVWVRKSNAAGITLGIIIGIFLMSFGVGMLIKFGETQAIFVDGLRGGLTMFLAYMAGKAIKHKKLI
;
A
#
# COMPACT_ATOMS: atom_id res chain seq x y z
N MET A 1 -35.96 22.93 -3.11
CA MET A 1 -35.12 22.09 -2.21
C MET A 1 -34.13 21.25 -3.03
N SER A 2 -33.14 21.86 -3.69
CA SER A 2 -32.19 21.16 -4.58
C SER A 2 -30.79 21.80 -4.59
N SER A 3 -30.30 22.23 -3.44
CA SER A 3 -28.97 22.87 -3.30
C SER A 3 -28.05 22.19 -2.27
N ASN A 4 -28.54 21.24 -1.49
CA ASN A 4 -27.74 20.57 -0.44
C ASN A 4 -27.02 19.30 -0.92
N THR A 5 -27.42 18.68 -2.02
CA THR A 5 -26.80 17.43 -2.52
C THR A 5 -25.49 17.66 -3.27
N ALA A 6 -25.32 18.80 -3.94
CA ALA A 6 -24.08 19.13 -4.66
C ALA A 6 -22.88 19.42 -3.71
N ASN A 7 -23.14 20.02 -2.55
CA ASN A 7 -22.10 20.35 -1.56
C ASN A 7 -21.55 19.11 -0.83
N HIS A 8 -22.37 18.07 -0.63
CA HIS A 8 -21.90 16.82 -0.01
C HIS A 8 -21.03 15.98 -0.95
N ALA A 9 -21.31 15.98 -2.26
CA ALA A 9 -20.51 15.24 -3.24
C ALA A 9 -19.07 15.78 -3.36
N GLY A 10 -18.90 17.12 -3.34
CA GLY A 10 -17.58 17.76 -3.37
C GLY A 10 -16.76 17.55 -2.08
N SER A 11 -17.44 17.48 -0.93
CA SER A 11 -16.80 17.23 0.38
C SER A 11 -16.36 15.77 0.55
N SER A 12 -17.25 14.82 0.23
CA SER A 12 -16.98 13.37 0.31
C SER A 12 -15.77 12.97 -0.53
N ASN A 13 -15.66 13.51 -1.75
CA ASN A 13 -14.55 13.24 -2.66
C ASN A 13 -13.19 13.73 -2.13
N LYS A 14 -13.16 14.85 -1.39
CA LYS A 14 -11.94 15.33 -0.73
C LYS A 14 -11.53 14.45 0.44
N ILE A 15 -12.51 13.95 1.20
CA ILE A 15 -12.30 13.06 2.35
C ILE A 15 -11.67 11.74 1.89
N TRP A 16 -12.18 11.10 0.83
CA TRP A 16 -11.60 9.86 0.30
C TRP A 16 -10.15 10.00 -0.16
N LYS A 17 -9.84 11.11 -0.84
CA LYS A 17 -8.47 11.43 -1.24
C LYS A 17 -7.55 11.56 -0.01
N GLN A 18 -8.04 12.22 1.05
CA GLN A 18 -7.27 12.43 2.27
C GLN A 18 -7.07 11.12 3.05
N ILE A 19 -8.10 10.29 3.17
CA ILE A 19 -8.02 8.96 3.77
C ILE A 19 -6.99 8.09 3.04
N PHE A 20 -7.07 8.04 1.70
CA PHE A 20 -6.11 7.28 0.89
C PHE A 20 -4.68 7.76 1.10
N MET A 21 -4.46 9.09 1.09
CA MET A 21 -3.14 9.67 1.32
C MET A 21 -2.57 9.32 2.70
N VAL A 22 -3.39 9.35 3.75
CA VAL A 22 -2.95 8.99 5.11
C VAL A 22 -2.62 7.49 5.18
N ILE A 23 -3.46 6.64 4.59
CA ILE A 23 -3.26 5.18 4.62
C ILE A 23 -1.99 4.78 3.84
N ILE A 24 -1.78 5.32 2.63
CA ILE A 24 -0.56 5.04 1.87
C ILE A 24 0.68 5.52 2.61
N LEU A 25 0.61 6.67 3.29
CA LEU A 25 1.75 7.20 4.04
C LEU A 25 2.06 6.32 5.26
N LEU A 26 1.03 5.93 6.01
CA LEU A 26 1.18 5.02 7.14
C LEU A 26 1.79 3.69 6.68
N GLN A 27 1.27 3.14 5.58
CA GLN A 27 1.76 1.90 5.00
C GLN A 27 3.23 2.01 4.57
N ALA A 28 3.61 3.11 3.91
CA ALA A 28 4.99 3.37 3.53
C ALA A 28 5.92 3.42 4.75
N LEU A 29 5.49 4.00 5.87
CA LEU A 29 6.28 4.04 7.11
C LEU A 29 6.47 2.64 7.71
N PHE A 30 5.42 1.82 7.76
CA PHE A 30 5.52 0.44 8.24
C PHE A 30 6.45 -0.40 7.35
N GLU A 31 6.34 -0.27 6.04
CA GLU A 31 7.20 -1.00 5.10
C GLU A 31 8.64 -0.53 5.15
N LEU A 32 8.88 0.77 5.36
CA LEU A 32 10.21 1.29 5.61
C LEU A 32 10.81 0.69 6.88
N ALA A 33 10.05 0.64 7.98
CA ALA A 33 10.52 0.08 9.25
C ALA A 33 10.87 -1.41 9.10
N ILE A 34 9.98 -2.21 8.51
CA ILE A 34 10.21 -3.65 8.29
C ILE A 34 11.36 -3.86 7.31
N GLY A 35 11.39 -3.13 6.19
CA GLY A 35 12.45 -3.22 5.19
C GLY A 35 13.82 -2.83 5.75
N PHE A 36 13.87 -1.83 6.62
CA PHE A 36 15.09 -1.44 7.33
C PHE A 36 15.55 -2.55 8.29
N THR A 37 14.65 -3.12 9.08
CA THR A 37 15.01 -4.26 9.94
C THR A 37 15.49 -5.46 9.13
N LEU A 38 14.88 -5.79 8.00
CA LEU A 38 15.33 -6.90 7.14
C LEU A 38 16.72 -6.66 6.50
N LEU A 39 17.07 -5.40 6.23
CA LEU A 39 18.37 -5.01 5.65
C LEU A 39 19.50 -4.99 6.67
N PHE A 40 19.24 -4.54 7.89
CA PHE A 40 20.28 -4.24 8.88
C PHE A 40 20.25 -5.15 10.12
N ASP A 41 19.11 -5.77 10.44
CA ASP A 41 18.91 -6.63 11.61
C ASP A 41 17.89 -7.75 11.30
N LEU A 42 18.28 -8.61 10.37
CA LEU A 42 17.48 -9.76 9.94
C LEU A 42 17.10 -10.70 11.09
N PRO A 43 17.98 -11.01 12.07
CA PRO A 43 17.59 -11.78 13.24
C PRO A 43 16.43 -11.16 14.02
N MET A 44 16.44 -9.84 14.23
CA MET A 44 15.33 -9.13 14.87
C MET A 44 14.04 -9.21 14.04
N ALA A 45 14.14 -9.04 12.72
CA ALA A 45 12.98 -9.18 11.84
C ALA A 45 12.37 -10.59 11.94
N MET A 46 13.19 -11.64 11.88
CA MET A 46 12.77 -13.04 11.96
C MET A 46 12.18 -13.41 13.32
N ALA A 47 12.69 -12.82 14.41
CA ALA A 47 12.14 -12.99 15.75
C ALA A 47 10.70 -12.47 15.84
N ASN A 48 10.37 -11.35 15.19
CA ASN A 48 9.00 -10.83 15.13
C ASN A 48 8.03 -11.75 14.36
N PHE A 49 8.55 -12.57 13.45
CA PHE A 49 7.77 -13.53 12.67
C PHE A 49 7.80 -14.95 13.26
N ASN A 50 8.41 -15.17 14.44
CA ASN A 50 8.62 -16.49 15.05
C ASN A 50 9.31 -17.51 14.13
N THR A 51 10.13 -17.03 13.19
CA THR A 51 10.82 -17.89 12.22
C THR A 51 12.26 -18.11 12.67
N PRO A 52 12.76 -19.37 12.73
CA PRO A 52 14.14 -19.62 13.10
C PRO A 52 15.11 -18.99 12.09
N TYR A 53 16.09 -18.25 12.60
CA TYR A 53 17.14 -17.65 11.80
C TYR A 53 18.08 -18.72 11.23
N SER A 54 18.42 -18.60 9.95
CA SER A 54 19.51 -19.34 9.31
C SER A 54 20.36 -18.34 8.51
N SER A 55 21.67 -18.49 8.51
CA SER A 55 22.61 -17.66 7.74
C SER A 55 22.31 -17.69 6.23
N ASP A 56 21.71 -18.77 5.73
CA ASP A 56 21.31 -18.88 4.32
C ASP A 56 20.17 -17.92 3.95
N MET A 57 19.47 -17.36 4.94
CA MET A 57 18.38 -16.40 4.75
C MET A 57 18.87 -14.95 4.63
N GLU A 58 20.17 -14.69 4.84
CA GLU A 58 20.73 -13.34 4.72
C GLU A 58 20.49 -12.72 3.34
N VAL A 59 20.67 -13.50 2.28
CA VAL A 59 20.39 -13.07 0.90
C VAL A 59 18.90 -12.79 0.70
N LEU A 60 18.02 -13.58 1.33
CA LEU A 60 16.58 -13.41 1.25
C LEU A 60 16.14 -12.13 1.96
N GLY A 61 16.64 -11.84 3.16
CA GLY A 61 16.27 -10.62 3.86
C GLY A 61 16.86 -9.36 3.24
N LEU A 62 18.07 -9.41 2.67
CA LEU A 62 18.59 -8.31 1.84
C LEU A 62 17.66 -8.05 0.64
N THR A 63 17.28 -9.11 -0.07
CA THR A 63 16.39 -9.01 -1.26
C THR A 63 15.01 -8.48 -0.87
N LEU A 64 14.40 -9.02 0.19
CA LEU A 64 13.09 -8.60 0.70
C LEU A 64 13.14 -7.17 1.25
N GLY A 65 14.23 -6.78 1.93
CA GLY A 65 14.41 -5.44 2.45
C GLY A 65 14.55 -4.40 1.35
N LEU A 66 15.38 -4.64 0.33
CA LEU A 66 15.48 -3.78 -0.85
C LEU A 66 14.14 -3.69 -1.61
N TYR A 67 13.44 -4.80 -1.69
CA TYR A 67 12.12 -4.88 -2.29
C TYR A 67 11.09 -3.99 -1.55
N LEU A 68 11.04 -4.06 -0.21
CA LEU A 68 10.18 -3.20 0.60
C LEU A 68 10.58 -1.73 0.48
N PHE A 69 11.87 -1.44 0.31
CA PHE A 69 12.35 -0.07 0.08
C PHE A 69 11.88 0.48 -1.28
N LEU A 70 11.91 -0.35 -2.32
CA LEU A 70 11.36 0.00 -3.63
C LEU A 70 9.85 0.24 -3.56
N LEU A 71 9.10 -0.65 -2.91
CA LEU A 71 7.67 -0.50 -2.67
C LEU A 71 7.34 0.79 -1.93
N THR A 72 8.07 1.09 -0.86
CA THR A 72 7.95 2.34 -0.10
C THR A 72 8.17 3.55 -1.00
N THR A 73 9.20 3.51 -1.87
CA THR A 73 9.48 4.59 -2.83
C THR A 73 8.33 4.79 -3.80
N LEU A 74 7.74 3.71 -4.31
CA LEU A 74 6.56 3.76 -5.19
C LEU A 74 5.33 4.31 -4.45
N MET A 75 5.13 3.96 -3.17
CA MET A 75 4.04 4.52 -2.37
C MET A 75 4.20 6.02 -2.14
N VAL A 76 5.41 6.48 -1.81
CA VAL A 76 5.71 7.91 -1.68
C VAL A 76 5.49 8.63 -3.01
N LEU A 77 5.89 8.03 -4.14
CA LEU A 77 5.64 8.60 -5.46
C LEU A 77 4.14 8.68 -5.77
N SER A 78 3.38 7.63 -5.46
CA SER A 78 1.91 7.62 -5.56
C SER A 78 1.30 8.75 -4.74
N PHE A 79 1.74 8.91 -3.49
CA PHE A 79 1.30 9.99 -2.60
C PHE A 79 1.57 11.38 -3.20
N VAL A 80 2.78 11.63 -3.70
CA VAL A 80 3.17 12.91 -4.31
C VAL A 80 2.30 13.20 -5.55
N TRP A 81 2.06 12.20 -6.40
CA TRP A 81 1.22 12.36 -7.59
C TRP A 81 -0.26 12.55 -7.26
N VAL A 82 -0.80 11.84 -6.28
CA VAL A 82 -2.17 12.05 -5.81
C VAL A 82 -2.32 13.43 -5.19
N ARG A 83 -1.33 13.91 -4.42
CA ARG A 83 -1.32 15.27 -3.89
C ARG A 83 -1.42 16.30 -5.02
N LYS A 84 -0.64 16.13 -6.09
CA LYS A 84 -0.69 16.93 -7.33
C LYS A 84 -1.95 16.69 -8.18
N SER A 85 -2.87 15.84 -7.75
CA SER A 85 -4.11 15.46 -8.47
C SER A 85 -3.83 14.85 -9.85
N ASN A 86 -2.70 14.16 -9.99
CA ASN A 86 -2.33 13.41 -11.18
C ASN A 86 -2.93 12.00 -11.12
N ALA A 87 -3.64 11.59 -12.17
CA ALA A 87 -4.22 10.26 -12.30
C ALA A 87 -3.16 9.13 -12.24
N ALA A 88 -1.91 9.42 -12.63
CA ALA A 88 -0.81 8.46 -12.53
C ALA A 88 -0.59 7.95 -11.09
N GLY A 89 -0.81 8.79 -10.08
CA GLY A 89 -0.68 8.38 -8.67
C GLY A 89 -1.72 7.34 -8.24
N ILE A 90 -2.95 7.47 -8.74
CA ILE A 90 -4.03 6.51 -8.52
C ILE A 90 -3.70 5.18 -9.19
N THR A 91 -3.27 5.21 -10.45
CA THR A 91 -2.86 4.00 -11.19
C THR A 91 -1.73 3.28 -10.46
N LEU A 92 -0.73 4.02 -9.97
CA LEU A 92 0.36 3.46 -9.19
C LEU A 92 -0.13 2.79 -7.90
N GLY A 93 -1.07 3.42 -7.18
CA GLY A 93 -1.69 2.85 -5.99
C GLY A 93 -2.47 1.56 -6.26
N ILE A 94 -3.16 1.48 -7.39
CA ILE A 94 -3.85 0.25 -7.83
C ILE A 94 -2.83 -0.86 -8.15
N ILE A 95 -1.75 -0.54 -8.87
CA ILE A 95 -0.69 -1.50 -9.19
C ILE A 95 -0.06 -2.05 -7.90
N ILE A 96 0.27 -1.18 -6.95
CA ILE A 96 0.79 -1.56 -5.63
C ILE A 96 -0.21 -2.47 -4.90
N GLY A 97 -1.50 -2.12 -4.90
CA GLY A 97 -2.54 -2.94 -4.26
C GLY A 97 -2.69 -4.34 -4.88
N ILE A 98 -2.73 -4.44 -6.21
CA ILE A 98 -2.78 -5.72 -6.93
C ILE A 98 -1.56 -6.57 -6.58
N PHE A 99 -0.40 -5.94 -6.51
CA PHE A 99 0.85 -6.61 -6.26
C PHE A 99 0.92 -7.19 -4.84
N LEU A 100 0.55 -6.41 -3.82
CA LEU A 100 0.41 -6.90 -2.44
C LEU A 100 -0.63 -8.02 -2.31
N MET A 101 -1.76 -7.87 -3.00
CA MET A 101 -2.78 -8.91 -3.03
C MET A 101 -2.25 -10.21 -3.65
N SER A 102 -1.49 -10.11 -4.74
CA SER A 102 -0.84 -11.24 -5.40
C SER A 102 0.17 -11.92 -4.49
N PHE A 103 0.90 -11.14 -3.69
CA PHE A 103 1.83 -11.67 -2.69
C PHE A 103 1.11 -12.46 -1.60
N GLY A 104 0.04 -11.90 -1.01
CA GLY A 104 -0.77 -12.60 -0.01
C GLY A 104 -1.38 -13.90 -0.55
N VAL A 105 -1.96 -13.86 -1.76
CA VAL A 105 -2.52 -15.07 -2.42
C VAL A 105 -1.42 -16.07 -2.74
N GLY A 106 -0.26 -15.62 -3.21
CA GLY A 106 0.89 -16.48 -3.49
C GLY A 106 1.39 -17.21 -2.24
N MET A 107 1.48 -16.52 -1.11
CA MET A 107 1.85 -17.11 0.18
C MET A 107 0.83 -18.16 0.65
N LEU A 108 -0.47 -17.90 0.50
CA LEU A 108 -1.49 -18.91 0.79
C LEU A 108 -1.31 -20.16 -0.08
N ILE A 109 -1.17 -20.00 -1.40
CA ILE A 109 -1.10 -21.14 -2.34
C ILE A 109 0.17 -21.95 -2.12
N LYS A 110 1.30 -21.30 -1.85
CA LYS A 110 2.61 -21.95 -1.75
C LYS A 110 2.90 -22.52 -0.37
N PHE A 111 2.50 -21.82 0.69
CA PHE A 111 2.89 -22.15 2.06
C PHE A 111 1.69 -22.46 2.97
N GLY A 112 0.45 -22.30 2.50
CA GLY A 112 -0.75 -22.49 3.32
C GLY A 112 -0.96 -21.41 4.39
N GLU A 113 -0.12 -20.38 4.40
CA GLU A 113 -0.10 -19.33 5.42
C GLU A 113 -1.28 -18.37 5.23
N THR A 114 -2.34 -18.58 6.01
CA THR A 114 -3.54 -17.75 5.98
C THR A 114 -3.30 -16.34 6.52
N GLN A 115 -2.32 -16.16 7.41
CA GLN A 115 -1.97 -14.86 7.98
C GLN A 115 -1.52 -13.86 6.90
N ALA A 116 -0.79 -14.33 5.89
CA ALA A 116 -0.32 -13.50 4.77
C ALA A 116 -1.48 -12.95 3.92
N ILE A 117 -2.59 -13.68 3.80
CA ILE A 117 -3.80 -13.18 3.12
C ILE A 117 -4.49 -12.09 3.93
N PHE A 118 -4.58 -12.25 5.24
CA PHE A 118 -5.23 -11.25 6.09
C PHE A 118 -4.42 -9.96 6.16
N VAL A 119 -3.08 -10.06 6.15
CA VAL A 119 -2.21 -8.88 6.19
C VAL A 119 -2.03 -8.30 4.79
N ASP A 120 -1.52 -9.06 3.82
CA ASP A 120 -1.16 -8.51 2.49
C ASP A 120 -2.32 -8.51 1.51
N GLY A 121 -3.19 -9.53 1.56
CA GLY A 121 -4.38 -9.62 0.71
C GLY A 121 -5.40 -8.52 1.01
N LEU A 122 -5.79 -8.39 2.29
CA LEU A 122 -6.74 -7.37 2.72
C LEU A 122 -6.16 -5.96 2.57
N ARG A 123 -4.90 -5.74 2.94
CA ARG A 123 -4.21 -4.46 2.75
C ARG A 123 -4.12 -4.08 1.27
N GLY A 124 -3.70 -5.01 0.41
CA GLY A 124 -3.66 -4.79 -1.04
C GLY A 124 -5.05 -4.45 -1.62
N GLY A 125 -6.08 -5.18 -1.18
CA GLY A 125 -7.47 -4.92 -1.56
C GLY A 125 -7.98 -3.55 -1.10
N LEU A 126 -7.71 -3.17 0.15
CA LEU A 126 -8.07 -1.85 0.69
C LEU A 126 -7.36 -0.72 -0.08
N THR A 127 -6.06 -0.86 -0.32
CA THR A 127 -5.28 0.14 -1.07
C THR A 127 -5.82 0.31 -2.49
N MET A 128 -6.20 -0.79 -3.15
CA MET A 128 -6.84 -0.76 -4.47
C MET A 128 -8.22 -0.06 -4.43
N PHE A 129 -9.06 -0.43 -3.47
CA PHE A 129 -10.40 0.15 -3.31
C PHE A 129 -10.34 1.66 -3.05
N LEU A 130 -9.46 2.08 -2.14
CA LEU A 130 -9.27 3.49 -1.79
C LEU A 130 -8.65 4.28 -2.95
N ALA A 131 -7.69 3.70 -3.68
CA ALA A 131 -7.14 4.31 -4.89
C ALA A 131 -8.23 4.52 -5.94
N TYR A 132 -9.09 3.52 -6.16
CA TYR A 132 -10.22 3.63 -7.09
C TYR A 132 -11.22 4.72 -6.67
N MET A 133 -11.57 4.80 -5.39
CA MET A 133 -12.44 5.85 -4.85
C MET A 133 -11.81 7.25 -4.96
N ALA A 134 -10.51 7.38 -4.68
CA ALA A 134 -9.75 8.61 -4.92
C ALA A 134 -9.68 8.97 -6.42
N GLY A 135 -9.67 7.97 -7.30
CA GLY A 135 -9.77 8.09 -8.75
C GLY A 135 -11.04 8.78 -9.23
N LYS A 136 -12.19 8.36 -8.70
CA LYS A 136 -13.49 8.99 -9.00
C LYS A 136 -13.50 10.47 -8.60
N ALA A 137 -12.87 10.81 -7.48
CA ALA A 137 -12.76 12.19 -7.01
C ALA A 137 -11.93 13.10 -7.93
N ILE A 138 -10.87 12.57 -8.56
CA ILE A 138 -9.98 13.34 -9.44
C ILE A 138 -10.58 13.54 -10.84
N LYS A 139 -11.26 12.52 -11.40
CA LYS A 139 -11.95 12.66 -12.70
C LYS A 139 -13.05 13.73 -12.68
N HIS A 140 -13.75 13.89 -11.56
CA HIS A 140 -14.84 14.87 -11.44
C HIS A 140 -14.36 16.34 -11.45
N LYS A 141 -13.07 16.59 -11.15
CA LYS A 141 -12.47 17.94 -11.14
C LYS A 141 -11.90 18.37 -12.50
N LYS A 142 -11.83 17.45 -13.48
CA LYS A 142 -11.36 17.73 -14.84
C LYS A 142 -12.50 17.98 -15.83
N LEU A 143 -13.75 17.76 -15.40
CA LEU A 143 -14.98 17.86 -16.20
C LEU A 143 -15.86 19.05 -15.79
N ILE A 144 -15.41 19.87 -14.83
CA ILE A 144 -15.98 21.16 -14.43
C ILE A 144 -14.88 22.19 -14.65
#